data_AF-A0A7J9N4U2-F1
#
_entry.id   AF-A0A7J9N4U2-F1
#
_cell.length_a   1.000
_cell.length_b   1.000
_cell.length_c   1.000
_cell.angle_alpha   90.00
_cell.angle_beta   90.00
_cell.angle_gamma   90.00
#
_symmetry.space_group_name_H-M   'P 1'
#
loop_
_entity.id
_entity.type
_entity.pdbx_description
1 polymer ?
#
loop_
_entity_poly.entity_id
_entity_poly.type
_entity_poly.pdbx_seq_one_letter_code
_entity_poly.pdbx_strand_id
1 'polypeptide(L)'
;MTTLEYNDWWVRRINDNIPKPSHENSQSIEEHLRVVPSELEIIKQDFERKNAKLEKKIEQMEEEKGELEIRRGCSETRGRKIKKRKN
;
A
#
# COMPACT_ATOMS: atom_id res chain seq x y z
N MET A 1 -22.39 35.16 33.44
CA MET A 1 -22.45 36.58 33.03
C MET A 1 -21.59 36.81 31.77
N THR A 2 -21.64 35.89 30.79
CA THR A 2 -20.78 35.95 29.58
C THR A 2 -21.59 35.79 28.30
N THR A 3 -22.82 35.26 28.40
CA THR A 3 -23.74 35.00 27.29
C THR A 3 -24.44 36.24 26.78
N LEU A 4 -24.69 37.24 27.62
CA LEU A 4 -25.36 38.49 27.21
C LEU A 4 -24.43 39.36 26.36
N GLU A 5 -23.17 39.54 26.76
CA GLU A 5 -22.18 40.29 25.96
C GLU A 5 -21.90 39.63 24.61
N TYR A 6 -21.84 38.29 24.55
CA TYR A 6 -21.68 37.56 23.31
C TYR A 6 -22.86 37.77 22.36
N ASN A 7 -24.09 37.73 22.88
CA ASN A 7 -25.29 37.93 22.08
C ASN A 7 -25.40 39.37 21.56
N ASP A 8 -25.12 40.37 22.39
CA ASP A 8 -25.10 41.78 21.97
C ASP A 8 -24.01 42.06 20.94
N TRP A 9 -22.83 41.44 21.09
CA TRP A 9 -21.77 41.48 20.10
C TRP A 9 -22.16 40.79 18.78
N TRP A 10 -22.88 39.66 18.84
CA TRP A 10 -23.34 38.93 17.66
C TRP A 10 -24.42 39.70 16.88
N VAL A 11 -25.41 40.25 17.58
CA VAL A 11 -26.49 41.05 16.97
C VAL A 11 -25.94 42.29 16.26
N ARG A 12 -24.90 42.93 16.83
CA ARG A 12 -24.20 44.05 16.19
C ARG A 12 -23.52 43.65 14.87
N ARG A 13 -22.94 42.44 14.79
CA ARG A 13 -22.30 41.94 13.56
C ARG A 13 -23.26 41.55 12.44
N ILE A 14 -24.54 41.28 12.70
CA ILE A 14 -25.52 40.98 11.63
C ILE A 14 -25.61 42.15 10.63
N ASN A 15 -25.40 43.38 11.11
CA ASN A 15 -25.47 44.59 10.29
C ASN A 15 -24.15 44.96 9.60
N ASP A 16 -23.05 44.31 10.00
CA ASP A 16 -21.81 44.42 9.26
C ASP A 16 -21.97 43.54 8.03
N ASN A 17 -21.82 44.11 6.83
CA ASN A 17 -21.88 43.43 5.53
C ASN A 17 -20.77 42.38 5.34
N ILE A 18 -20.40 41.65 6.39
CA ILE A 18 -19.48 40.53 6.38
C ILE A 18 -20.21 39.44 5.59
N PRO A 19 -19.73 39.07 4.39
CA PRO A 19 -20.33 37.99 3.65
C PRO A 19 -20.32 36.75 4.55
N LYS A 20 -21.51 36.17 4.75
CA LYS A 20 -21.65 34.82 5.32
C LYS A 20 -20.61 33.95 4.60
N PRO A 21 -19.73 33.21 5.30
CA PRO A 21 -18.73 32.38 4.63
C PRO A 21 -19.48 31.53 3.61
N SER A 22 -19.20 31.76 2.31
CA SER A 22 -19.92 31.09 1.24
C SER A 22 -19.75 29.61 1.43
N HIS A 23 -20.86 28.89 1.43
CA HIS A 23 -20.86 27.43 1.51
C HIS A 23 -20.26 26.79 0.25
N GLU A 24 -19.65 27.57 -0.65
CA GLU A 24 -18.96 27.14 -1.86
C GLU A 24 -17.58 26.53 -1.56
N ASN A 25 -17.03 26.76 -0.36
CA ASN A 25 -15.84 26.05 0.15
C ASN A 25 -16.22 24.90 1.09
N SER A 26 -17.42 24.33 0.98
CA SER A 26 -17.80 23.11 1.68
C SER A 26 -17.16 21.88 1.03
N GLN A 27 -15.83 21.86 0.93
CA GLN A 27 -15.17 20.56 1.03
C GLN A 27 -15.69 19.93 2.32
N SER A 28 -16.22 18.71 2.23
CA SER A 28 -16.77 18.05 3.41
C SER A 28 -15.67 18.03 4.48
N ILE A 29 -16.05 18.17 5.75
CA ILE A 29 -15.09 18.01 6.86
C ILE A 29 -14.28 16.71 6.67
N GLU A 30 -14.90 15.68 6.10
CA GLU A 30 -14.27 14.41 5.70
C GLU A 30 -13.16 14.56 4.64
N GLU A 31 -13.32 15.43 3.64
CA GLU A 31 -12.29 15.73 2.63
C GLU A 31 -11.12 16.53 3.23
N HIS A 32 -11.40 17.44 4.17
CA HIS A 32 -10.37 18.14 4.96
C HIS A 32 -9.66 17.23 5.99
N LEU A 33 -10.35 16.22 6.50
CA LEU A 33 -9.82 15.20 7.40
C LEU A 33 -9.21 14.01 6.66
N ARG A 34 -9.17 14.03 5.33
CA ARG A 34 -8.52 13.00 4.53
C ARG A 34 -7.02 13.07 4.82
N VAL A 35 -6.59 12.26 5.80
CA VAL A 35 -5.20 12.14 6.20
C VAL A 35 -4.42 11.67 4.98
N VAL A 36 -3.70 12.58 4.35
CA VAL A 36 -2.72 12.21 3.33
C VAL A 36 -1.67 11.37 4.07
N PRO A 37 -1.48 10.11 3.68
CA PRO A 37 -0.44 9.28 4.29
C PRO A 37 0.88 10.01 4.13
N SER A 38 1.70 9.98 5.19
CA SER A 38 3.01 10.60 5.10
C SER A 38 3.81 9.96 3.95
N GLU A 39 4.73 10.70 3.34
CA GLU A 39 5.59 10.16 2.28
C GLU A 39 6.29 8.86 2.72
N LEU A 40 6.66 8.77 4.00
CA LEU A 40 7.24 7.56 4.60
C LEU A 40 6.29 6.37 4.64
N GLU A 41 5.01 6.61 4.89
CA GLU A 41 3.99 5.56 4.92
C GLU A 41 3.73 5.00 3.52
N ILE A 42 3.70 5.87 2.50
CA ILE A 42 3.60 5.49 1.09
C ILE A 42 4.82 4.64 0.69
N ILE A 43 6.04 5.11 1.02
CA ILE A 43 7.28 4.39 0.72
C ILE A 43 7.31 3.02 1.42
N LYS A 44 6.85 2.94 2.67
CA LYS A 44 6.78 1.69 3.42
C LYS A 44 5.85 0.68 2.74
N GLN A 45 4.65 1.11 2.33
CA GLN A 45 3.70 0.23 1.66
C GLN A 45 4.24 -0.28 0.32
N ASP A 46 4.92 0.59 -0.45
CA ASP A 46 5.57 0.20 -1.69
C ASP A 46 6.71 -0.81 -1.46
N PHE A 47 7.46 -0.66 -0.38
CA PHE A 47 8.51 -1.59 0.00
C PHE A 47 7.93 -2.96 0.37
N GLU A 48 6.89 -3.00 1.20
CA GLU A 48 6.18 -4.24 1.55
C GLU A 48 5.65 -4.95 0.29
N ARG A 49 5.07 -4.20 -0.65
CA ARG A 49 4.57 -4.75 -1.91
C ARG A 49 5.69 -5.32 -2.79
N LYS A 50 6.85 -4.66 -2.83
CA LYS A 50 8.02 -5.15 -3.58
C LYS A 50 8.60 -6.41 -2.93
N ASN A 51 8.69 -6.45 -1.61
CA ASN A 51 9.17 -7.63 -0.88
C ASN A 51 8.27 -8.84 -1.12
N ALA A 52 6.95 -8.69 -1.02
CA ALA A 52 6.03 -9.80 -1.29
C ALA A 52 6.15 -10.35 -2.74
N LYS A 53 6.45 -9.49 -3.72
CA LYS A 53 6.72 -9.94 -5.09
C LYS A 53 8.05 -10.70 -5.21
N LEU A 54 9.08 -10.24 -4.49
CA LEU A 54 10.39 -10.89 -4.48
C LEU A 54 10.32 -12.25 -3.81
N GLU A 55 9.63 -12.37 -2.66
CA GLU A 55 9.42 -13.65 -1.98
C GLU A 55 8.76 -14.69 -2.89
N LYS A 56 7.67 -14.33 -3.56
CA LYS A 56 7.02 -15.22 -4.55
C LYS A 56 7.95 -15.64 -5.68
N LYS A 57 8.82 -14.73 -6.15
CA LYS A 57 9.79 -15.05 -7.20
C LYS A 57 10.87 -16.01 -6.69
N ILE A 58 11.29 -15.86 -5.44
CA ILE A 58 12.24 -16.78 -4.81
C ILE A 58 11.62 -18.17 -4.70
N GLU A 59 10.38 -18.26 -4.20
CA GLU A 59 9.65 -19.53 -4.08
C GLU A 59 9.55 -20.27 -5.44
N GLN A 60 9.16 -19.55 -6.50
CA GLN A 60 9.13 -20.11 -7.86
C GLN A 60 10.50 -20.60 -8.33
N MET A 61 11.57 -19.84 -8.07
CA MET A 61 12.92 -20.26 -8.45
C MET A 61 13.40 -21.48 -7.66
N GLU A 62 13.00 -21.61 -6.39
CA GLU A 62 13.32 -22.78 -5.57
C GLU A 62 12.60 -24.04 -6.07
N GLU A 63 11.34 -23.91 -6.48
CA GLU A 63 10.57 -24.99 -7.13
C GLU A 63 11.22 -25.43 -8.44
N GLU A 64 11.50 -24.50 -9.36
CA GLU A 64 12.17 -24.78 -10.64
C GLU A 64 13.53 -25.46 -10.43
N LYS A 65 14.31 -25.00 -9.44
CA LYS A 65 15.58 -25.61 -9.08
C LYS A 65 15.40 -27.07 -8.64
N GLY A 66 14.40 -27.36 -7.83
CA GLY A 66 14.06 -28.71 -7.38
C GLY A 66 13.72 -29.64 -8.55
N GLU A 67 12.89 -29.19 -9.48
CA GLU A 67 12.54 -29.95 -10.68
C GLU A 67 13.77 -30.27 -11.56
N LEU A 68 14.63 -29.28 -11.77
CA LEU A 68 15.87 -29.45 -12.53
C LEU A 68 16.81 -30.45 -11.88
N GLU A 69 16.91 -30.45 -10.55
CA GLU A 69 17.73 -31.40 -9.80
C GLU A 69 17.22 -32.85 -9.95
N ILE A 70 15.89 -33.05 -9.90
CA ILE A 70 15.26 -34.34 -10.19
C ILE A 70 15.57 -34.77 -11.61
N ARG A 71 15.38 -33.88 -12.60
CA ARG A 71 15.66 -34.17 -14.01
C ARG A 71 17.12 -34.57 -14.23
N ARG A 72 18.06 -33.88 -13.60
CA ARG A 72 19.49 -34.21 -13.64
C ARG A 72 19.73 -35.62 -13.09
N GLY A 73 19.18 -35.96 -11.91
CA GLY A 73 19.30 -37.29 -11.32
C GLY A 73 18.69 -38.41 -12.19
N CYS A 74 17.54 -38.16 -12.83
CA CYS A 74 16.96 -39.08 -13.80
C CYS A 74 17.88 -39.31 -15.00
N SER A 75 18.52 -38.27 -15.52
CA SER A 75 19.47 -38.39 -16.63
C SER A 75 20.69 -39.22 -16.25
N GLU A 76 21.29 -38.96 -15.08
CA GLU A 76 22.46 -39.69 -14.57
C GLU A 76 22.16 -41.18 -14.40
N THR A 77 21.03 -41.52 -13.79
CA THR A 77 20.62 -42.92 -13.58
C THR A 77 20.36 -43.64 -14.90
N ARG A 78 19.74 -42.98 -15.89
CA ARG A 78 19.57 -43.51 -17.25
C ARG A 78 20.92 -43.76 -17.93
N GLY A 79 21.83 -42.79 -17.86
CA GLY A 79 23.19 -42.92 -18.42
C GLY A 79 23.96 -44.09 -17.82
N ARG A 80 23.91 -44.26 -16.49
CA ARG A 80 24.51 -45.39 -15.78
C ARG A 80 23.94 -46.74 -16.25
N LYS A 81 22.61 -46.84 -16.41
CA LYS A 81 21.95 -48.07 -16.91
C LYS A 81 22.38 -48.41 -18.33
N ILE A 82 22.50 -47.42 -19.22
CA ILE A 82 22.96 -47.62 -20.60
C ILE A 82 24.41 -48.11 -20.61
N LYS A 83 25.30 -47.52 -19.82
CA LYS A 83 26.70 -47.96 -19.73
C LYS A 83 26.83 -49.41 -19.26
N LYS A 84 26.03 -49.82 -18.27
CA LYS A 84 26.01 -51.21 -17.77
C LYS A 84 25.50 -52.25 -18.77
N ARG A 85 24.71 -51.84 -19.79
CA ARG A 85 24.21 -52.75 -20.84
C ARG A 85 25.15 -52.90 -22.03
N LYS A 86 26.16 -52.03 -22.13
CA LYS A 86 27.14 -52.03 -23.23
C LYS A 86 28.46 -52.71 -22.87
N ASN A 87 28.71 -52.93 -21.57
CA ASN A 87 29.78 -53.78 -21.05
C ASN A 87 29.20 -55.16 -20.73
#